data_AF-A0A812KH47-F1
#
_entry.id   AF-A0A812KH47-F1
#
_cell.length_a   1.000
_cell.length_b   1.000
_cell.length_c   1.000
_cell.angle_alpha   90.00
_cell.angle_beta   90.00
_cell.angle_gamma   90.00
#
_symmetry.space_group_name_H-M   'P 1'
#
loop_
_entity.id
_entity.type
_entity.pdbx_description
1 polymer ?
#
loop_
_entity_poly.entity_id
_entity_poly.type
_entity_poly.pdbx_seq_one_letter_code
_entity_poly.pdbx_strand_id
1 'polypeptide(L)'
;QDPVGLWDPVGFTADGDVASFRRRRSVELKHGRISMMATMGYITPEVIGKLPGFLSPSAGLKFADIPNGLAAVAKVPVAGWAQIAAYFGFVEFSGGFDDYKSGTPGDYGFK
;
A
#
# COMPACT_ATOMS: atom_id res chain seq x y z
N GLN A 1 -24.25 -5.66 -9.08
CA GLN A 1 -23.05 -4.79 -9.00
C GLN A 1 -22.95 -4.19 -10.37
N ASP A 2 -23.39 -2.95 -10.49
CA ASP A 2 -23.60 -2.28 -11.77
C ASP A 2 -22.49 -1.22 -11.88
N PRO A 3 -21.90 -0.97 -13.06
CA PRO A 3 -22.46 -1.16 -14.41
C PRO A 3 -21.96 -2.39 -15.20
N VAL A 4 -21.02 -3.18 -14.69
CA VAL A 4 -20.34 -4.24 -15.49
C VAL A 4 -20.63 -5.69 -15.04
N GLY A 5 -21.42 -5.91 -14.00
CA GLY A 5 -21.74 -7.26 -13.52
C GLY A 5 -20.48 -8.06 -13.16
N LEU A 6 -20.43 -9.34 -13.55
CA LEU A 6 -19.21 -10.15 -13.47
C LEU A 6 -18.28 -9.79 -14.64
N TRP A 7 -17.34 -8.88 -14.38
CA TRP A 7 -16.36 -8.45 -15.38
C TRP A 7 -15.11 -9.33 -15.35
N ASP A 8 -15.07 -10.35 -16.21
CA ASP A 8 -13.90 -11.23 -16.40
C ASP A 8 -13.68 -11.56 -17.89
N PRO A 9 -13.18 -10.61 -18.70
CA PRO A 9 -12.94 -10.82 -20.12
C PRO A 9 -11.77 -11.79 -20.41
N VAL A 10 -10.92 -12.06 -19.42
CA VAL A 10 -9.72 -12.92 -19.56
C VAL A 10 -9.98 -14.33 -19.00
N GLY A 11 -11.14 -14.56 -18.38
CA GLY A 11 -11.59 -15.88 -17.93
C GLY A 11 -10.84 -16.43 -16.72
N PHE A 12 -10.25 -15.56 -15.89
CA PHE A 12 -9.51 -16.02 -14.71
C PHE A 12 -10.39 -16.80 -13.73
N THR A 13 -11.70 -16.56 -13.71
CA THR A 13 -12.67 -17.25 -12.86
C THR A 13 -13.28 -18.51 -13.48
N ALA A 14 -12.95 -18.84 -14.74
CA ALA A 14 -13.54 -19.96 -15.48
C ALA A 14 -13.14 -21.34 -14.94
N ASP A 15 -11.96 -21.45 -14.31
CA ASP A 15 -11.41 -22.72 -13.81
C ASP A 15 -12.11 -23.24 -12.53
N GLY A 16 -12.98 -22.44 -11.91
CA GLY A 16 -13.78 -22.85 -10.74
C GLY A 16 -12.99 -23.07 -9.44
N ASP A 17 -11.68 -22.82 -9.41
CA ASP A 17 -10.87 -22.98 -8.19
C ASP A 17 -11.14 -21.84 -7.18
N VAL A 18 -11.91 -22.19 -6.15
CA VAL A 18 -12.29 -21.30 -5.04
C VAL A 18 -11.07 -20.82 -4.26
N ALA A 19 -10.01 -21.62 -4.13
CA ALA A 19 -8.81 -21.23 -3.39
C ALA A 19 -8.03 -20.13 -4.13
N SER A 20 -7.80 -20.31 -5.43
CA SER A 20 -7.20 -19.28 -6.29
C SER A 20 -8.04 -18.01 -6.35
N PHE A 21 -9.37 -18.13 -6.40
CA PHE A 21 -10.25 -16.96 -6.38
C PHE A 21 -10.13 -16.16 -5.06
N ARG A 22 -10.15 -16.82 -3.90
CA ARG A 22 -9.98 -16.17 -2.59
C ARG A 22 -8.63 -15.48 -2.46
N ARG A 23 -7.56 -16.10 -2.99
CA ARG A 23 -6.24 -15.48 -3.04
C ARG A 23 -6.23 -14.22 -3.91
N ARG A 24 -6.82 -14.28 -5.11
CA ARG A 24 -6.92 -13.12 -6.02
C ARG A 24 -7.70 -11.97 -5.37
N ARG A 25 -8.80 -12.26 -4.67
CA ARG A 25 -9.56 -11.25 -3.92
C ARG A 25 -8.77 -10.64 -2.76
N SER A 26 -8.01 -11.43 -2.01
CA SER A 26 -7.12 -10.90 -0.95
C SER A 26 -6.05 -9.96 -1.54
N VAL A 27 -5.44 -10.35 -2.67
CA VAL A 27 -4.44 -9.52 -3.37
C VAL A 27 -5.04 -8.23 -3.90
N GLU A 28 -6.24 -8.28 -4.48
CA GLU A 28 -6.99 -7.11 -4.96
C GLU A 28 -7.24 -6.12 -3.81
N LEU A 29 -7.71 -6.60 -2.65
CA LEU A 29 -7.93 -5.77 -1.47
C LEU A 29 -6.64 -5.15 -0.92
N LYS A 30 -5.54 -5.93 -0.86
CA LYS A 30 -4.22 -5.41 -0.44
C LYS A 30 -3.72 -4.30 -1.38
N HIS A 31 -3.82 -4.50 -2.70
CA HIS A 31 -3.45 -3.47 -3.67
C HIS A 31 -4.34 -2.24 -3.58
N GLY A 32 -5.66 -2.41 -3.39
CA GLY A 32 -6.60 -1.32 -3.20
C GLY A 32 -6.28 -0.47 -1.96
N ARG A 33 -5.92 -1.10 -0.83
CA ARG A 33 -5.52 -0.36 0.38
C ARG A 33 -4.24 0.44 0.17
N ILE A 34 -3.25 -0.15 -0.49
CA ILE A 34 -1.99 0.54 -0.82
C ILE A 34 -2.24 1.72 -1.76
N SER A 35 -3.07 1.54 -2.79
CA SER A 35 -3.37 2.62 -3.74
C SER A 35 -4.14 3.77 -3.10
N MET A 36 -5.11 3.50 -2.21
CA MET A 36 -5.82 4.53 -1.45
C MET A 36 -4.88 5.36 -0.56
N MET A 37 -3.94 4.71 0.12
CA MET A 37 -2.95 5.43 0.94
C MET A 37 -1.94 6.20 0.07
N ALA A 38 -1.52 5.62 -1.06
CA ALA A 38 -0.60 6.25 -1.99
C ALA A 38 -1.19 7.51 -2.64
N THR A 39 -2.45 7.49 -3.06
CA THR A 39 -3.12 8.66 -3.65
C THR A 39 -3.25 9.79 -2.63
N MET A 40 -3.66 9.47 -1.39
CA MET A 40 -3.73 10.46 -0.32
C MET A 40 -2.34 11.05 -0.01
N GLY A 41 -1.31 10.20 0.07
CA GLY A 41 0.07 10.61 0.31
C GLY A 41 0.70 11.43 -0.81
N TYR A 42 0.21 11.28 -2.05
CA TYR A 42 0.63 12.10 -3.18
C TYR A 42 -0.03 13.49 -3.15
N ILE A 43 -1.33 13.55 -2.82
CA ILE A 43 -2.12 14.81 -2.82
C ILE A 43 -1.77 15.69 -1.62
N THR A 44 -1.55 15.09 -0.44
CA THR A 44 -1.38 15.82 0.83
C THR A 44 -0.23 16.85 0.80
N PRO A 45 0.99 16.53 0.30
CA PRO A 45 2.09 17.49 0.18
C PRO A 45 1.84 18.63 -0.80
N GLU A 46 0.93 18.45 -1.76
CA GLU A 46 0.54 19.48 -2.73
C GLU A 46 -0.52 20.44 -2.17
N VAL A 47 -1.49 19.91 -1.40
CA VAL A 47 -2.65 20.69 -0.93
C VAL A 47 -2.42 21.32 0.45
N ILE A 48 -1.85 20.57 1.40
CA ILE A 48 -1.70 20.99 2.80
C ILE A 48 -0.30 21.56 3.07
N GLY A 49 0.63 21.35 2.13
CA GLY A 49 2.03 21.67 2.29
C GLY A 49 2.82 20.58 3.01
N LYS A 50 4.11 20.81 3.21
CA LYS A 50 5.03 19.83 3.78
C LYS A 50 5.14 20.01 5.28
N LEU A 51 5.35 18.91 6.00
CA LEU A 51 5.51 18.92 7.46
C LEU A 51 6.64 19.88 7.88
N PRO A 52 6.46 20.70 8.93
CA PRO A 52 7.53 21.54 9.42
C PRO A 52 8.59 20.69 10.14
N GLY A 53 9.86 20.83 9.75
CA GLY A 53 11.00 20.19 10.43
C GLY A 53 12.00 19.51 9.51
N PHE A 54 12.82 18.64 10.10
CA PHE A 54 13.86 17.89 9.41
C PHE A 54 13.41 16.46 9.13
N LEU A 55 13.54 16.03 7.87
CA LEU A 55 13.40 14.63 7.45
C LEU A 55 14.51 13.78 8.07
N SER A 56 15.72 14.32 8.10
CA SER A 56 16.88 13.65 8.68
C SER A 56 17.74 14.68 9.40
N PRO A 57 17.74 14.70 10.74
CA PRO A 57 18.58 15.60 11.53
C PRO A 57 20.08 15.36 11.28
N SER A 58 20.47 14.11 11.02
CA SER A 58 21.86 13.74 10.73
C SER A 58 22.34 14.18 9.33
N ALA A 59 21.43 14.31 8.36
CA ALA A 59 21.75 14.80 7.02
C ALA A 59 21.37 16.28 6.80
N GLY A 60 20.81 16.96 7.82
CA GLY A 60 20.35 18.34 7.71
C GLY A 60 19.22 18.57 6.69
N LEU A 61 18.54 17.51 6.24
CA LEU A 61 17.51 17.57 5.20
C LEU A 61 16.17 18.00 5.79
N LYS A 62 15.60 19.10 5.30
CA LYS A 62 14.25 19.54 5.67
C LYS A 62 13.20 18.89 4.77
N PHE A 63 12.01 18.68 5.30
CA PHE A 63 10.87 18.24 4.49
C PHE A 63 10.56 19.23 3.36
N ALA A 64 10.81 20.53 3.58
CA ALA A 64 10.69 21.58 2.58
C ALA A 64 11.50 21.31 1.30
N ASP A 65 12.68 20.71 1.42
CA ASP A 65 13.66 20.53 0.33
C ASP A 65 13.39 19.28 -0.52
N ILE A 66 12.42 18.45 -0.12
CA ILE A 66 12.05 17.23 -0.85
C ILE A 66 11.09 17.61 -1.99
N PRO A 67 11.42 17.40 -3.27
CA PRO A 67 10.49 17.67 -4.36
C PRO A 67 9.27 16.75 -4.28
N ASN A 68 8.11 17.21 -4.71
CA ASN A 68 6.89 16.39 -4.69
C ASN A 68 6.93 15.31 -5.79
N GLY A 69 6.14 14.26 -5.59
CA GLY A 69 6.00 13.16 -6.54
C GLY A 69 7.22 12.25 -6.66
N LEU A 70 7.48 11.72 -7.85
CA LEU A 70 8.48 10.66 -8.06
C LEU A 70 9.92 11.12 -7.76
N ALA A 71 10.20 12.42 -7.88
CA ALA A 71 11.50 12.98 -7.56
C ALA A 71 11.83 12.93 -6.06
N ALA A 72 10.83 12.79 -5.18
CA ALA A 72 11.02 12.61 -3.75
C ALA A 72 11.81 11.33 -3.44
N VAL A 73 11.58 10.28 -4.22
CA VAL A 73 12.10 8.93 -3.96
C VAL A 73 13.63 8.91 -3.90
N ALA A 74 14.28 9.66 -4.79
CA ALA A 74 15.74 9.74 -4.87
C ALA A 74 16.38 10.64 -3.80
N LYS A 75 15.58 11.50 -3.13
CA LYS A 75 16.06 12.45 -2.12
C LYS A 75 15.92 11.93 -0.70
N VAL A 76 15.06 10.92 -0.48
CA VAL A 76 14.93 10.26 0.82
C VAL A 76 16.16 9.38 1.06
N PRO A 77 16.84 9.52 2.22
CA PRO A 77 18.01 8.70 2.55
C PRO A 77 17.69 7.20 2.58
N VAL A 78 18.65 6.36 2.18
CA VAL A 78 18.52 4.89 2.18
C VAL A 78 18.15 4.35 3.56
N ALA A 79 18.66 4.95 4.64
CA ALA A 79 18.28 4.57 6.01
C ALA A 79 16.77 4.77 6.28
N GLY A 80 16.16 5.82 5.72
CA GLY A 80 14.72 6.04 5.82
C GLY A 80 13.93 4.98 5.05
N TRP A 81 14.38 4.64 3.84
CA TRP A 81 13.79 3.53 3.06
C TRP A 81 13.91 2.18 3.77
N ALA A 82 15.05 1.91 4.41
CA ALA A 82 15.25 0.68 5.18
C ALA A 82 14.29 0.59 6.37
N GLN A 83 14.06 1.70 7.09
CA GLN A 83 13.07 1.76 8.18
C GLN A 83 11.65 1.50 7.67
N ILE A 84 11.27 2.10 6.54
CA ILE A 84 9.96 1.89 5.92
C ILE A 84 9.78 0.43 5.50
N ALA A 85 10.77 -0.15 4.83
CA ALA A 85 10.73 -1.55 4.42
C ALA A 85 10.66 -2.51 5.62
N ALA A 86 11.43 -2.25 6.68
CA ALA A 86 11.39 -3.04 7.90
C ALA A 86 10.01 -2.95 8.59
N TYR A 87 9.42 -1.76 8.64
CA TYR A 87 8.08 -1.57 9.22
C TYR A 87 7.00 -2.31 8.40
N PHE A 88 7.01 -2.17 7.07
CA PHE A 88 6.06 -2.91 6.23
C PHE A 88 6.26 -4.42 6.33
N GLY A 89 7.50 -4.89 6.37
CA GLY A 89 7.81 -6.30 6.60
C GLY A 89 7.28 -6.80 7.95
N PHE A 90 7.41 -6.01 9.01
CA PHE A 90 6.87 -6.35 10.32
C PHE A 90 5.33 -6.39 10.33
N VAL A 91 4.68 -5.39 9.72
CA VAL A 91 3.21 -5.33 9.63
C VAL A 91 2.67 -6.51 8.83
N GLU A 92 3.30 -6.85 7.70
CA GLU A 92 2.88 -7.98 6.88
C GLU A 92 3.12 -9.33 7.58
N PHE A 93 4.24 -9.46 8.32
CA PHE A 93 4.51 -10.64 9.15
C PHE A 93 3.47 -10.81 10.27
N SER A 94 3.10 -9.71 10.95
CA SER A 94 2.08 -9.72 12.01
C SER A 94 0.68 -10.04 11.49
N GLY A 95 0.33 -9.50 10.31
CA GLY A 95 -0.95 -9.76 9.65
C GLY A 95 -1.06 -11.15 8.99
N GLY A 96 0.07 -11.85 8.82
CA GLY A 96 0.11 -13.18 8.22
C GLY A 96 0.00 -13.20 6.69
N PHE A 97 0.70 -14.14 6.07
CA PHE A 97 0.77 -14.29 4.61
C PHE A 97 -0.37 -15.14 4.03
N ASP A 98 -1.11 -15.86 4.88
CA ASP A 98 -2.12 -16.86 4.50
C ASP A 98 -3.57 -16.43 4.83
N ASP A 99 -3.82 -15.11 4.87
CA ASP A 99 -5.12 -14.50 5.15
C ASP A 99 -6.28 -15.01 4.26
N TYR A 100 -5.97 -15.56 3.07
CA TYR A 100 -6.97 -16.15 2.16
C TYR A 100 -7.40 -17.58 2.54
N LYS A 101 -6.65 -18.28 3.42
CA LYS A 101 -6.90 -19.67 3.83
C LYS A 101 -7.87 -19.78 5.02
N SER A 102 -7.87 -18.80 5.92
CA SER A 102 -8.73 -18.77 7.11
C SER A 102 -9.55 -17.48 7.15
N GLY A 103 -10.87 -17.58 7.14
CA GLY A 103 -11.77 -16.41 7.25
C GLY A 103 -12.07 -15.67 5.95
N THR A 104 -12.73 -14.52 6.05
CA THR A 104 -13.06 -13.67 4.89
C THR A 104 -11.80 -12.90 4.47
N PRO A 105 -11.38 -12.98 3.19
CA PRO A 105 -10.17 -12.28 2.72
C PRO A 105 -10.16 -10.79 3.09
N GLY A 106 -9.11 -10.32 3.74
CA GLY A 106 -8.92 -8.93 4.14
C GLY A 106 -9.50 -8.54 5.51
N ASP A 107 -10.07 -9.48 6.26
CA ASP A 107 -10.54 -9.28 7.64
C ASP A 107 -9.42 -9.58 8.65
N TYR A 108 -8.81 -8.52 9.18
CA TYR A 108 -7.75 -8.60 10.19
C TYR A 108 -8.26 -8.33 11.61
N GLY A 109 -9.58 -8.32 11.85
CA GLY A 109 -10.16 -8.16 13.19
C GLY A 109 -10.03 -6.75 13.80
N PHE A 110 -9.77 -5.72 12.99
CA PHE A 110 -9.85 -4.32 13.42
C PHE A 110 -11.30 -3.97 13.77
N LYS A 111 -11.54 -3.58 15.04
CA LYS A 111 -12.83 -3.09 15.56
C LYS A 111 -12.85 -1.57 15.63
#